data_AF-A0A8T0D996-F1
#
_entry.id   AF-A0A8T0D996-F1
#
_cell.length_a   1.000
_cell.length_b   1.000
_cell.length_c   1.000
_cell.angle_alpha   90.00
_cell.angle_beta   90.00
_cell.angle_gamma   90.00
#
_symmetry.space_group_name_H-M   'P 1'
#
loop_
_entity.id
_entity.type
_entity.pdbx_description
1 polymer ?
#
loop_
_entity_poly.entity_id
_entity_poly.type
_entity_poly.pdbx_seq_one_letter_code
_entity_poly.pdbx_strand_id
1 'polypeptide(L)'
;MVEKCVLMEALILLCLRLPQSIEVQRDLLKQLVSHVTSAWSTPTPTSQSTPMLRLLTTCATGGSGLVSILGLDQPISAHQDFQSPYVQMRITLGQNVLALLATSRRLSEPANSQQVFKRIHYLSFYHNNLFYLQQITVPLLEPVVSSVFVVVRAFNELWLPDTRALVDPSVLPAFEMTEHVKYTLLSLQIGRTDKRHLPEPKTPLERIRSSLYEHHENLLTIVGLLFTGLSPSLYHLPTDQLAMLLHQGCCAAFEHLPDLKLNSLLRILFIITLLWAFQFYPVDIAYYL
;
A
#
# COMPACT_ATOMS: atom_id res chain seq x y z
N MET A 1 -12.20 -1.41 -11.78
CA MET A 1 -10.76 -1.37 -11.44
C MET A 1 -10.26 -2.68 -10.86
N VAL A 2 -10.97 -3.29 -9.90
CA VAL A 2 -10.60 -4.59 -9.31
C VAL A 2 -10.32 -5.67 -10.36
N GLU A 3 -11.17 -5.80 -11.39
CA GLU A 3 -10.97 -6.75 -12.49
C GLU A 3 -9.65 -6.53 -13.25
N LYS A 4 -9.30 -5.26 -13.51
CA LYS A 4 -8.02 -4.89 -14.15
C LYS A 4 -6.84 -5.28 -13.27
N CYS A 5 -6.94 -5.08 -11.95
CA CYS A 5 -5.93 -5.51 -10.99
C CYS A 5 -5.77 -7.03 -10.97
N VAL A 6 -6.88 -7.80 -10.95
CA VAL A 6 -6.85 -9.27 -11.00
C VAL A 6 -6.18 -9.77 -12.29
N LEU A 7 -6.49 -9.15 -13.43
CA LEU A 7 -5.83 -9.48 -14.70
C LEU A 7 -4.34 -9.16 -14.66
N MET A 8 -3.95 -8.00 -14.09
CA MET A 8 -2.54 -7.63 -13.90
C MET A 8 -1.81 -8.68 -13.05
N GLU A 9 -2.41 -9.14 -11.96
CA GLU A 9 -1.82 -10.19 -11.12
C GLU A 9 -1.59 -11.49 -11.89
N ALA A 10 -2.59 -11.92 -12.67
CA ALA A 10 -2.48 -13.12 -13.49
C ALA A 10 -1.37 -12.99 -14.55
N LEU A 11 -1.26 -11.84 -15.21
CA LEU A 11 -0.23 -11.58 -16.22
C LEU A 11 1.18 -11.57 -15.59
N ILE A 12 1.36 -10.93 -14.43
CA ILE A 12 2.64 -10.96 -13.71
C ILE A 12 3.05 -12.41 -13.39
N LEU A 13 2.12 -13.22 -12.87
CA LEU A 13 2.38 -14.63 -12.56
C LEU A 13 2.74 -15.45 -13.80
N LEU A 14 2.09 -15.19 -14.93
CA LEU A 14 2.40 -15.85 -16.20
C LEU A 14 3.80 -15.45 -16.69
N CYS A 15 4.13 -14.17 -16.65
CA CYS A 15 5.46 -13.68 -17.05
C CYS A 15 6.59 -14.29 -16.20
N LEU A 16 6.41 -14.37 -14.88
CA LEU A 16 7.36 -15.00 -13.95
C LEU A 16 7.53 -16.52 -14.19
N ARG A 17 6.62 -17.15 -14.92
CA ARG A 17 6.62 -18.59 -15.22
C ARG A 17 6.96 -18.91 -16.68
N LEU A 18 7.30 -17.92 -17.48
CA LEU A 18 7.69 -18.15 -18.87
C LEU A 18 8.97 -19.00 -18.91
N PRO A 19 9.10 -19.98 -19.83
CA PRO A 19 10.34 -20.73 -20.01
C PRO A 19 11.34 -19.91 -20.86
N GLN A 20 11.71 -18.73 -20.38
CA GLN A 20 12.57 -17.75 -21.05
C GLN A 20 13.70 -17.31 -20.12
N SER A 21 14.73 -16.63 -20.65
CA SER A 21 15.82 -16.12 -19.82
C SER A 21 15.35 -15.06 -18.82
N ILE A 22 16.16 -14.81 -17.77
CA ILE A 22 15.90 -13.81 -16.74
C ILE A 22 15.70 -12.43 -17.36
N GLU A 23 16.53 -12.08 -18.34
CA GLU A 23 16.51 -10.79 -19.02
C GLU A 23 15.19 -10.60 -19.77
N VAL A 24 14.74 -11.62 -20.50
CA VAL A 24 13.48 -11.57 -21.26
C VAL A 24 12.29 -11.42 -20.31
N GLN A 25 12.26 -12.19 -19.21
CA GLN A 25 11.19 -12.08 -18.22
C GLN A 25 11.17 -10.73 -17.53
N ARG A 26 12.34 -10.23 -17.13
CA ARG A 26 12.50 -8.92 -16.51
C ARG A 26 12.03 -7.81 -17.44
N ASP A 27 12.41 -7.85 -18.72
CA ASP A 27 12.06 -6.80 -19.67
C ASP A 27 10.56 -6.82 -20.01
N LEU A 28 9.97 -8.01 -20.15
CA LEU A 28 8.51 -8.19 -20.29
C LEU A 28 7.75 -7.66 -19.07
N LEU A 29 8.18 -8.04 -17.86
CA LEU A 29 7.56 -7.56 -16.62
C LEU A 29 7.72 -6.06 -16.48
N LYS A 30 8.91 -5.51 -16.76
CA LYS A 30 9.17 -4.07 -16.76
C LYS A 30 8.21 -3.34 -17.69
N GLN A 31 8.00 -3.85 -18.90
CA GLN A 31 7.05 -3.27 -19.83
C GLN A 31 5.61 -3.35 -19.30
N LEU A 32 5.20 -4.53 -18.80
CA LEU A 32 3.87 -4.78 -18.26
C LEU A 32 3.52 -3.84 -17.10
N VAL A 33 4.42 -3.72 -16.11
CA VAL A 33 4.18 -2.93 -14.89
C VAL A 33 4.65 -1.48 -15.00
N SER A 34 5.23 -1.07 -16.12
CA SER A 34 5.81 0.28 -16.31
C SER A 34 4.86 1.40 -15.94
N HIS A 35 3.59 1.33 -16.36
CA HIS A 35 2.57 2.33 -16.04
C HIS A 35 2.27 2.43 -14.54
N VAL A 36 2.41 1.33 -13.79
CA VAL A 36 2.26 1.33 -12.33
C VAL A 36 3.52 1.88 -11.69
N THR A 37 4.68 1.31 -11.98
CA THR A 37 5.92 1.68 -11.30
C THR A 37 6.32 3.13 -11.60
N SER A 38 6.20 3.58 -12.85
CA SER A 38 6.51 4.98 -13.22
C SER A 38 5.62 6.03 -12.56
N ALA A 39 4.36 5.69 -12.24
CA ALA A 39 3.47 6.61 -11.54
C ALA A 39 3.89 6.82 -10.07
N TRP A 40 4.61 5.85 -9.49
CA TRP A 40 5.10 5.87 -8.11
C TRP A 40 6.60 6.13 -8.01
N SER A 41 7.35 6.12 -9.12
CA SER A 41 8.77 6.45 -9.10
C SER A 41 9.03 7.88 -8.65
N THR A 42 10.17 8.09 -7.99
CA THR A 42 10.61 9.42 -7.55
C THR A 42 10.60 10.43 -8.71
N PRO A 43 10.08 11.66 -8.51
CA PRO A 43 10.11 12.72 -9.50
C PRO A 43 11.50 12.90 -10.10
N THR A 44 11.61 12.91 -11.43
CA THR A 44 12.83 13.39 -12.11
C THR A 44 12.59 14.80 -12.63
N PRO A 45 13.62 15.68 -12.70
CA PRO A 45 13.45 17.08 -13.09
C PRO A 45 12.86 17.28 -14.51
N THR A 46 12.84 16.23 -15.34
CA THR A 46 12.30 16.24 -16.71
C THR A 46 10.89 15.63 -16.82
N SER A 47 10.28 15.19 -15.71
CA SER A 47 8.96 14.56 -15.74
C SER A 47 7.85 15.55 -16.07
N GLN A 48 7.00 15.21 -17.05
CA GLN A 48 5.76 15.94 -17.30
C GLN A 48 4.85 15.88 -16.06
N SER A 49 4.17 16.98 -15.74
CA SER A 49 3.27 17.06 -14.58
C SER A 49 2.07 16.14 -14.74
N THR A 50 2.12 14.96 -14.12
CA THR A 50 0.96 14.05 -14.01
C THR A 50 0.19 14.30 -12.70
N PRO A 51 -1.09 13.90 -12.60
CA PRO A 51 -1.84 14.00 -11.35
C PRO A 51 -1.15 13.27 -10.18
N MET A 52 -0.59 12.09 -10.44
CA MET A 52 0.14 11.33 -9.42
C MET A 52 1.43 12.03 -9.00
N LEU A 53 2.18 12.61 -9.95
CA LEU A 53 3.37 13.40 -9.62
C LEU A 53 3.04 14.60 -8.73
N ARG A 54 1.95 15.30 -9.04
CA ARG A 54 1.43 16.39 -8.20
C ARG A 54 1.10 15.88 -6.80
N LEU A 55 0.45 14.72 -6.70
CA LEU A 55 0.15 14.10 -5.40
C LEU A 55 1.43 13.79 -4.60
N LEU A 56 2.41 13.13 -5.21
CA LEU A 56 3.65 12.75 -4.54
C LEU A 56 4.43 13.99 -4.06
N THR A 57 4.53 15.02 -4.90
CA THR A 57 5.21 16.28 -4.56
C THR A 57 4.50 17.04 -3.45
N THR A 58 3.16 17.08 -3.45
CA THR A 58 2.41 17.71 -2.37
C THR A 58 2.50 16.91 -1.07
N CYS A 59 2.45 15.57 -1.11
CA CYS A 59 2.62 14.71 0.07
C CYS A 59 4.00 14.85 0.72
N ALA A 60 5.02 15.34 0.02
CA ALA A 60 6.32 15.63 0.61
C ALA A 60 6.25 16.72 1.70
N THR A 61 5.20 17.55 1.71
CA THR A 61 4.90 18.53 2.78
C THR A 61 4.13 17.92 3.96
N GLY A 62 3.88 16.61 3.93
CA GLY A 62 3.22 15.88 5.00
C GLY A 62 1.69 15.89 4.91
N GLY A 63 1.04 15.72 6.06
CA GLY A 63 -0.41 15.65 6.17
C GLY A 63 -1.15 16.89 5.67
N SER A 64 -0.58 18.09 5.85
CA SER A 64 -1.16 19.36 5.37
C SER A 64 -1.30 19.41 3.84
N GLY A 65 -0.28 18.93 3.13
CA GLY A 65 -0.33 18.78 1.68
C GLY A 65 -1.41 17.80 1.25
N LEU A 66 -1.53 16.66 1.96
CA LEU A 66 -2.55 15.67 1.67
C LEU A 66 -3.98 16.21 1.88
N VAL A 67 -4.20 17.00 2.94
CA VAL A 67 -5.46 17.72 3.18
C VAL A 67 -5.82 18.57 1.96
N SER A 68 -4.90 19.44 1.52
CA SER A 68 -5.16 20.36 0.40
C SER A 68 -5.39 19.65 -0.93
N ILE A 69 -4.57 18.66 -1.29
CA ILE A 69 -4.68 18.01 -2.61
C ILE A 69 -5.90 17.10 -2.74
N LEU A 70 -6.39 16.55 -1.63
CA LEU A 70 -7.63 15.78 -1.57
C LEU A 70 -8.87 16.65 -1.31
N GLY A 71 -8.67 17.95 -1.08
CA GLY A 71 -9.70 18.96 -0.81
C GLY A 71 -10.40 18.74 0.53
N LEU A 72 -9.73 18.20 1.55
CA LEU A 72 -10.33 17.97 2.86
C LEU A 72 -10.54 19.28 3.64
N ASP A 73 -9.87 20.35 3.22
CA ASP A 73 -10.04 21.74 3.64
C ASP A 73 -11.25 22.44 2.97
N GLN A 74 -11.96 21.75 2.08
CA GLN A 74 -13.10 22.29 1.35
C GLN A 74 -14.43 21.75 1.91
N PRO A 75 -15.51 22.53 1.83
CA PRO A 75 -16.81 22.08 2.31
C PRO A 75 -17.31 20.87 1.54
N ILE A 76 -18.16 20.05 2.18
CA ILE A 76 -18.68 18.81 1.60
C ILE A 76 -19.41 19.00 0.26
N SER A 77 -19.96 20.20 0.01
CA SER A 77 -20.58 20.60 -1.25
C SER A 77 -19.59 20.55 -2.43
N ALA A 78 -18.30 20.82 -2.22
CA ALA A 78 -17.24 20.74 -3.23
C ALA A 78 -16.93 19.31 -3.71
N HIS A 79 -17.51 18.29 -3.05
CA HIS A 79 -17.33 16.87 -3.37
C HIS A 79 -18.59 16.19 -3.92
N GLN A 80 -19.65 16.97 -4.21
CA GLN A 80 -20.87 16.43 -4.81
C GLN A 80 -20.64 16.05 -6.27
N ASP A 81 -19.96 16.91 -7.03
CA ASP A 81 -19.62 16.65 -8.43
C ASP A 81 -18.47 15.65 -8.56
N PHE A 82 -18.69 14.59 -9.34
CA PHE A 82 -17.67 13.59 -9.64
C PHE A 82 -16.53 14.14 -10.49
N GLN A 83 -16.75 15.20 -11.27
CA GLN A 83 -15.71 15.84 -12.08
C GLN A 83 -14.87 16.84 -11.29
N SER A 84 -15.23 17.11 -10.02
CA SER A 84 -14.44 17.94 -9.12
C SER A 84 -12.99 17.44 -9.05
N PRO A 85 -11.99 18.33 -9.10
CA PRO A 85 -10.58 17.95 -9.10
C PRO A 85 -10.20 17.12 -7.87
N TYR A 86 -10.85 17.36 -6.72
CA TYR A 86 -10.62 16.63 -5.48
C TYR A 86 -11.14 15.19 -5.55
N VAL A 87 -12.31 14.99 -6.15
CA VAL A 87 -12.91 13.66 -6.33
C VAL A 87 -12.06 12.86 -7.33
N GLN A 88 -11.67 13.48 -8.45
CA GLN A 88 -10.80 12.86 -9.45
C GLN A 88 -9.42 12.52 -8.88
N MET A 89 -8.86 13.36 -8.02
CA MET A 89 -7.59 13.07 -7.35
C MET A 89 -7.70 11.86 -6.43
N ARG A 90 -8.76 11.75 -5.62
CA ARG A 90 -9.01 10.56 -4.79
C ARG A 90 -9.19 9.29 -5.63
N ILE A 91 -9.91 9.39 -6.75
CA ILE A 91 -10.09 8.26 -7.69
C ILE A 91 -8.74 7.85 -8.28
N THR A 92 -7.92 8.82 -8.71
CA THR A 92 -6.59 8.57 -9.27
C THR A 92 -5.67 7.91 -8.25
N LEU A 93 -5.62 8.44 -7.02
CA LEU A 93 -4.87 7.82 -5.93
C LEU A 93 -5.33 6.38 -5.70
N GLY A 94 -6.65 6.15 -5.57
CA GLY A 94 -7.19 4.81 -5.31
C GLY A 94 -6.88 3.81 -6.41
N GLN A 95 -6.97 4.22 -7.68
CA GLN A 95 -6.60 3.38 -8.81
C GLN A 95 -5.11 3.03 -8.80
N ASN A 96 -4.24 4.02 -8.53
CA ASN A 96 -2.79 3.82 -8.46
C ASN A 96 -2.39 2.95 -7.26
N VAL A 97 -3.03 3.11 -6.11
CA VAL A 97 -2.81 2.29 -4.92
C VAL A 97 -3.25 0.85 -5.18
N LEU A 98 -4.43 0.61 -5.77
CA LEU A 98 -4.89 -0.74 -6.09
C LEU A 98 -4.03 -1.43 -7.15
N ALA A 99 -3.57 -0.70 -8.17
CA ALA A 99 -2.66 -1.22 -9.17
C ALA A 99 -1.31 -1.60 -8.54
N LEU A 100 -0.73 -0.72 -7.71
CA LEU A 100 0.51 -1.00 -7.01
C LEU A 100 0.37 -2.17 -6.04
N LEU A 101 -0.74 -2.24 -5.28
CA LEU A 101 -1.01 -3.37 -4.38
C LEU A 101 -1.01 -4.70 -5.11
N ALA A 102 -1.72 -4.79 -6.24
CA ALA A 102 -1.77 -5.98 -7.08
C ALA A 102 -0.37 -6.35 -7.60
N THR A 103 0.37 -5.37 -8.13
CA THR A 103 1.73 -5.55 -8.63
C THR A 103 2.68 -6.02 -7.52
N SER A 104 2.76 -5.28 -6.40
CA SER A 104 3.62 -5.61 -5.26
C SER A 104 3.28 -6.97 -4.66
N ARG A 105 2.00 -7.35 -4.62
CA ARG A 105 1.59 -8.67 -4.11
C ARG A 105 2.22 -9.81 -4.90
N ARG A 106 2.24 -9.71 -6.23
CA ARG A 106 2.78 -10.78 -7.09
C ARG A 106 4.28 -10.71 -7.28
N LEU A 107 4.87 -9.52 -7.24
CA LEU A 107 6.32 -9.36 -7.29
C LEU A 107 7.01 -9.75 -5.97
N SER A 108 6.28 -9.71 -4.85
CA SER A 108 6.80 -10.06 -3.51
C SER A 108 6.46 -11.49 -3.09
N GLU A 109 5.62 -12.20 -3.86
CA GLU A 109 5.28 -13.59 -3.57
C GLU A 109 6.37 -14.53 -4.10
N PRO A 110 6.89 -15.45 -3.27
CA PRO A 110 7.79 -16.48 -3.76
C PRO A 110 7.05 -17.35 -4.78
N ALA A 111 7.56 -17.46 -6.01
CA ALA A 111 6.97 -18.34 -7.01
C ALA A 111 6.99 -19.79 -6.46
N ASN A 112 5.81 -20.30 -6.10
CA ASN A 112 5.50 -21.58 -5.44
C ASN A 112 5.49 -21.59 -3.90
N SER A 113 4.48 -20.98 -3.28
CA SER A 113 4.04 -21.33 -1.92
C SER A 113 3.78 -22.84 -1.73
N GLN A 114 3.37 -23.57 -2.78
CA GLN A 114 3.17 -25.03 -2.73
C GLN A 114 4.47 -25.86 -2.75
N GLN A 115 5.61 -25.30 -3.18
CA GLN A 115 6.90 -25.99 -3.03
C GLN A 115 7.59 -25.57 -1.74
N VAL A 116 7.46 -24.31 -1.29
CA VAL A 116 8.02 -23.82 -0.02
C VAL A 116 7.55 -24.66 1.18
N PHE A 117 6.29 -25.08 1.22
CA PHE A 117 5.79 -25.92 2.31
C PHE A 117 6.07 -27.43 2.15
N LYS A 118 6.49 -27.90 0.96
CA LYS A 118 6.75 -29.33 0.68
C LYS A 118 8.23 -29.72 0.63
N ARG A 119 9.15 -28.78 0.78
CA ARG A 119 10.59 -29.04 0.65
C ARG A 119 11.39 -28.31 1.72
N ILE A 120 11.34 -28.82 2.95
CA ILE A 120 12.41 -28.60 3.95
C ILE A 120 13.69 -29.40 3.57
N HIS A 121 13.71 -30.03 2.38
CA HIS A 121 14.89 -30.65 1.79
C HIS A 121 15.34 -29.86 0.55
N TYR A 122 16.62 -29.48 0.51
CA TYR A 122 17.38 -28.80 -0.56
C TYR A 122 17.54 -27.26 -0.48
N LEU A 123 18.23 -26.77 0.55
CA LEU A 123 18.70 -25.37 0.71
C LEU A 123 19.34 -24.74 -0.56
N SER A 124 20.04 -25.54 -1.38
CA SER A 124 20.69 -25.07 -2.63
C SER A 124 19.69 -24.73 -3.75
N PHE A 125 18.56 -25.45 -3.87
CA PHE A 125 17.56 -25.17 -4.90
C PHE A 125 16.70 -23.95 -4.53
N TYR A 126 16.46 -23.72 -3.24
CA TYR A 126 15.75 -22.54 -2.74
C TYR A 126 16.52 -21.25 -2.95
N HIS A 127 17.81 -21.24 -2.59
CA HIS A 127 18.66 -20.07 -2.79
C HIS A 127 18.69 -19.64 -4.27
N ASN A 128 18.80 -20.59 -5.19
CA ASN A 128 18.83 -20.30 -6.62
C ASN A 128 17.50 -19.72 -7.16
N ASN A 129 16.34 -20.24 -6.74
CA ASN A 129 15.05 -19.72 -7.18
C ASN A 129 14.70 -18.36 -6.53
N LEU A 130 15.07 -18.15 -5.26
CA LEU A 130 14.85 -16.88 -4.58
C LEU A 130 15.74 -15.79 -5.19
N PHE A 131 17.02 -16.10 -5.42
CA PHE A 131 17.96 -15.21 -6.09
C PHE A 131 17.50 -14.88 -7.52
N TYR A 132 17.01 -15.88 -8.26
CA TYR A 132 16.42 -15.71 -9.58
C TYR A 132 15.27 -14.69 -9.58
N LEU A 133 14.29 -14.85 -8.68
CA LEU A 133 13.15 -13.95 -8.60
C LEU A 133 13.58 -12.53 -8.21
N GLN A 134 14.52 -12.40 -7.27
CA GLN A 134 15.02 -11.10 -6.82
C GLN A 134 15.70 -10.32 -7.93
N GLN A 135 16.46 -10.96 -8.82
CA GLN A 135 17.06 -10.28 -9.97
C GLN A 135 16.02 -9.68 -10.93
N ILE A 136 14.81 -10.25 -10.95
CA ILE A 136 13.70 -9.79 -11.78
C ILE A 136 12.89 -8.72 -11.06
N THR A 137 12.50 -8.97 -9.81
CA THR A 137 11.47 -8.19 -9.10
C THR A 137 12.02 -7.01 -8.32
N VAL A 138 13.23 -7.10 -7.74
CA VAL A 138 13.84 -6.01 -6.96
C VAL A 138 13.96 -4.72 -7.78
N PRO A 139 14.49 -4.73 -9.02
CA PRO A 139 14.61 -3.50 -9.82
C PRO A 139 13.27 -2.84 -10.18
N LEU A 140 12.16 -3.56 -10.05
CA LEU A 140 10.81 -3.07 -10.31
C LEU A 140 10.16 -2.46 -9.06
N LEU A 141 10.48 -2.98 -7.88
CA LEU A 141 9.90 -2.57 -6.59
C LEU A 141 10.73 -1.48 -5.90
N GLU A 142 12.05 -1.53 -5.99
CA GLU A 142 12.94 -0.57 -5.31
C GLU A 142 12.63 0.90 -5.65
N PRO A 143 12.35 1.29 -6.91
CA PRO A 143 12.09 2.69 -7.25
C PRO A 143 10.83 3.29 -6.62
N VAL A 144 9.87 2.47 -6.18
CA VAL A 144 8.60 2.96 -5.63
C VAL A 144 8.63 3.19 -4.11
N VAL A 145 9.66 2.66 -3.43
CA VAL A 145 9.74 2.60 -1.96
C VAL A 145 9.58 3.99 -1.35
N SER A 146 10.41 4.94 -1.75
CA SER A 146 10.43 6.30 -1.16
C SER A 146 9.09 7.00 -1.30
N SER A 147 8.47 6.93 -2.48
CA SER A 147 7.17 7.55 -2.74
C SER A 147 6.05 6.94 -1.92
N VAL A 148 6.03 5.60 -1.76
CA VAL A 148 5.05 4.93 -0.90
C VAL A 148 5.19 5.41 0.54
N PHE A 149 6.42 5.49 1.07
CA PHE A 149 6.65 5.98 2.43
C PHE A 149 6.23 7.44 2.62
N VAL A 150 6.49 8.31 1.64
CA VAL A 150 6.04 9.71 1.69
C VAL A 150 4.51 9.80 1.77
N VAL A 151 3.79 9.01 0.98
CA VAL A 151 2.32 9.02 1.00
C VAL A 151 1.78 8.41 2.29
N VAL A 152 2.33 7.28 2.77
CA VAL A 152 1.92 6.67 4.06
C VAL A 152 2.14 7.64 5.21
N ARG A 153 3.30 8.30 5.25
CA ARG A 153 3.62 9.33 6.24
C ARG A 153 2.55 10.42 6.25
N ALA A 154 2.23 10.99 5.08
CA ALA A 154 1.22 12.03 4.96
C ALA A 154 -0.17 11.55 5.45
N PHE A 155 -0.54 10.29 5.18
CA PHE A 155 -1.77 9.69 5.71
C PHE A 155 -1.77 9.54 7.23
N ASN A 156 -0.66 9.15 7.84
CA ASN A 156 -0.57 9.07 9.30
C ASN A 156 -0.64 10.47 9.94
N GLU A 157 0.02 11.45 9.32
CA GLU A 157 0.03 12.84 9.79
C GLU A 157 -1.34 13.52 9.67
N LEU A 158 -2.32 12.95 8.96
CA LEU A 158 -3.72 13.42 8.99
C LEU A 158 -4.35 13.36 10.39
N TRP A 159 -3.79 12.56 11.29
CA TRP A 159 -4.29 12.40 12.65
C TRP A 159 -3.64 13.34 13.65
N LEU A 160 -2.59 14.08 13.24
CA LEU A 160 -2.02 15.15 14.05
C LEU A 160 -3.09 16.22 14.34
N PRO A 161 -3.14 16.77 15.56
CA PRO A 161 -4.09 17.82 15.91
C PRO A 161 -4.01 19.03 14.97
N ASP A 162 -2.80 19.47 14.63
CA ASP A 162 -2.56 20.61 13.75
C ASP A 162 -3.07 20.35 12.33
N THR A 163 -2.82 19.15 11.79
CA THR A 163 -3.33 18.76 10.46
C THR A 163 -4.85 18.63 10.48
N ARG A 164 -5.42 18.06 11.54
CA ARG A 164 -6.88 17.93 11.69
C ARG A 164 -7.58 19.28 11.75
N ALA A 165 -6.95 20.30 12.33
CA ALA A 165 -7.49 21.65 12.38
C ALA A 165 -7.63 22.30 10.99
N LEU A 166 -6.91 21.80 9.97
CA LEU A 166 -7.01 22.27 8.58
C LEU A 166 -8.20 21.65 7.82
N VAL A 167 -8.82 20.59 8.35
CA VAL A 167 -9.94 19.91 7.70
C VAL A 167 -11.23 20.71 7.91
N ASP A 168 -12.02 20.86 6.85
CA ASP A 168 -13.31 21.55 6.93
C ASP A 168 -14.26 20.83 7.93
N PRO A 169 -14.99 21.57 8.78
CA PRO A 169 -15.88 20.98 9.77
C PRO A 169 -16.93 20.00 9.21
N SER A 170 -17.38 20.21 7.96
CA SER A 170 -18.35 19.31 7.30
C SER A 170 -17.73 17.99 6.82
N VAL A 171 -16.40 17.91 6.73
CA VAL A 171 -15.65 16.72 6.32
C VAL A 171 -15.12 15.94 7.54
N LEU A 172 -14.92 16.58 8.69
CA LEU A 172 -14.43 15.94 9.93
C LEU A 172 -15.13 14.62 10.30
N PRO A 173 -16.46 14.46 10.16
CA PRO A 173 -17.12 13.19 10.46
C PRO A 173 -16.61 12.01 9.60
N ALA A 174 -15.97 12.26 8.45
CA ALA A 174 -15.36 11.22 7.62
C ALA A 174 -14.18 10.51 8.31
N PHE A 175 -13.59 11.10 9.35
CA PHE A 175 -12.54 10.48 10.15
C PHE A 175 -13.07 9.56 11.25
N GLU A 176 -14.39 9.58 11.50
CA GLU A 176 -15.02 8.72 12.49
C GLU A 176 -15.33 7.32 11.93
N MET A 177 -15.35 6.34 12.83
CA MET A 177 -15.77 4.98 12.51
C MET A 177 -17.23 4.96 12.05
N THR A 178 -17.51 4.18 11.00
CA THR A 178 -18.89 3.91 10.60
C THR A 178 -19.62 3.09 11.64
N GLU A 179 -20.94 3.28 11.74
CA GLU A 179 -21.81 2.45 12.58
C GLU A 179 -21.66 0.97 12.26
N HIS A 180 -21.53 0.60 10.98
CA HIS A 180 -21.27 -0.78 10.58
C HIS A 180 -20.02 -1.38 11.24
N VAL A 181 -18.90 -0.62 11.26
CA VAL A 181 -17.67 -1.08 11.91
C VAL A 181 -17.85 -1.19 13.43
N LYS A 182 -18.52 -0.20 14.05
CA LYS A 182 -18.83 -0.25 15.50
C LYS A 182 -19.64 -1.50 15.84
N TYR A 183 -20.71 -1.78 15.10
CA TYR A 183 -21.55 -2.96 15.30
C TYR A 183 -20.79 -4.26 15.06
N THR A 184 -19.93 -4.31 14.03
CA THR A 184 -19.08 -5.47 13.77
C THR A 184 -18.15 -5.76 14.95
N LEU A 185 -17.52 -4.74 15.52
CA LEU A 185 -16.64 -4.87 16.69
C LEU A 185 -17.40 -5.29 17.94
N LEU A 186 -18.61 -4.78 18.12
CA LEU A 186 -19.51 -5.13 19.22
C LEU A 186 -20.22 -6.48 19.02
N SER A 187 -19.92 -7.19 17.92
CA SER A 187 -20.60 -8.45 17.54
C SER A 187 -22.13 -8.33 17.48
N LEU A 188 -22.63 -7.11 17.23
CA LEU A 188 -24.05 -6.83 17.09
C LEU A 188 -24.46 -7.19 15.67
N GLN A 189 -25.39 -8.15 15.55
CA GLN A 189 -25.93 -8.52 14.25
C GLN A 189 -26.83 -7.40 13.73
N ILE A 190 -26.32 -6.63 12.78
CA ILE A 190 -27.14 -5.75 11.96
C ILE A 190 -28.01 -6.69 11.11
N GLY A 191 -29.33 -6.57 11.22
CA GLY A 191 -30.26 -7.32 10.38
C GLY A 191 -29.83 -7.20 8.92
N ARG A 192 -29.68 -8.34 8.23
CA ARG A 192 -29.31 -8.38 6.81
C ARG A 192 -30.26 -7.45 6.06
N THR A 193 -29.76 -6.33 5.57
CA THR A 193 -30.51 -5.48 4.64
C THR A 193 -30.86 -6.34 3.44
N ASP A 194 -32.15 -6.47 3.16
CA ASP A 194 -32.70 -7.30 2.12
C ASP A 194 -32.07 -6.90 0.78
N LYS A 195 -31.30 -7.79 0.15
CA LYS A 195 -30.48 -7.53 -1.07
C LYS A 195 -31.33 -7.21 -2.32
N ARG A 196 -32.63 -6.96 -2.15
CA ARG A 196 -33.60 -6.66 -3.20
C ARG A 196 -33.69 -5.18 -3.54
N HIS A 197 -33.15 -4.29 -2.70
CA HIS A 197 -33.05 -2.87 -3.02
C HIS A 197 -31.72 -2.56 -3.71
N LEU A 198 -31.79 -1.79 -4.79
CA LEU A 198 -30.62 -1.21 -5.45
C LEU A 198 -29.82 -0.43 -4.38
N PRO A 199 -28.50 -0.63 -4.24
CA PRO A 199 -27.73 0.06 -3.22
C PRO A 199 -27.88 1.58 -3.42
N GLU A 200 -28.31 2.28 -2.38
CA GLU A 200 -28.39 3.74 -2.40
C GLU A 200 -27.01 4.33 -2.73
N PRO A 201 -26.96 5.40 -3.53
CA PRO A 201 -25.69 6.02 -3.90
C PRO A 201 -25.01 6.58 -2.65
N LYS A 202 -23.78 6.13 -2.38
CA LYS A 202 -22.97 6.63 -1.26
C LYS A 202 -22.92 8.16 -1.27
N THR A 203 -23.19 8.76 -0.11
CA THR A 203 -23.06 10.20 0.10
C THR A 203 -21.61 10.66 -0.09
N PRO A 204 -21.35 11.95 -0.42
CA PRO A 204 -19.98 12.45 -0.54
C PRO A 204 -19.11 12.18 0.68
N LEU A 205 -19.70 12.28 1.89
CA LEU A 205 -19.02 12.03 3.15
C LEU A 205 -18.60 10.57 3.29
N GLU A 206 -19.50 9.63 2.96
CA GLU A 206 -19.19 8.19 2.95
C GLU A 206 -18.13 7.85 1.90
N ARG A 207 -18.15 8.51 0.74
CA ARG A 207 -17.12 8.32 -0.29
C ARG A 207 -15.75 8.78 0.20
N ILE A 208 -15.66 9.94 0.87
CA ILE A 208 -14.41 10.43 1.46
C ILE A 208 -13.93 9.43 2.52
N ARG A 209 -14.80 9.06 3.47
CA ARG A 209 -14.47 8.08 4.52
C ARG A 209 -13.98 6.75 3.96
N SER A 210 -14.72 6.14 3.03
CA SER A 210 -14.29 4.90 2.38
C SER A 210 -12.94 5.07 1.68
N SER A 211 -12.75 6.17 0.95
CA SER A 211 -11.49 6.39 0.22
C SER A 211 -10.29 6.57 1.15
N LEU A 212 -10.40 7.37 2.21
CA LEU A 212 -9.31 7.57 3.17
C LEU A 212 -8.95 6.25 3.86
N TYR A 213 -9.97 5.49 4.27
CA TYR A 213 -9.77 4.19 4.89
C TYR A 213 -9.10 3.20 3.94
N GLU A 214 -9.65 2.99 2.75
CA GLU A 214 -9.17 2.03 1.76
C GLU A 214 -7.76 2.37 1.27
N HIS A 215 -7.47 3.65 0.98
CA HIS A 215 -6.13 4.06 0.55
C HIS A 215 -5.10 3.77 1.63
N HIS A 216 -5.37 4.16 2.87
CA HIS A 216 -4.43 3.97 3.98
C HIS A 216 -4.17 2.50 4.30
N GLU A 217 -5.22 1.66 4.38
CA GLU A 217 -5.06 0.22 4.60
C GLU A 217 -4.25 -0.46 3.49
N ASN A 218 -4.55 -0.12 2.23
CA ASN A 218 -3.86 -0.71 1.09
C ASN A 218 -2.40 -0.24 1.01
N LEU A 219 -2.12 1.03 1.30
CA LEU A 219 -0.76 1.57 1.38
C LEU A 219 0.07 0.89 2.46
N LEU A 220 -0.51 0.72 3.65
CA LEU A 220 0.10 -0.03 4.74
C LEU A 220 0.39 -1.48 4.31
N THR A 221 -0.56 -2.14 3.63
CA THR A 221 -0.34 -3.49 3.08
C THR A 221 0.79 -3.51 2.04
N ILE A 222 0.88 -2.50 1.17
CA ILE A 222 1.97 -2.35 0.20
C ILE A 222 3.31 -2.24 0.93
N VAL A 223 3.42 -1.48 2.02
CA VAL A 223 4.66 -1.41 2.81
C VAL A 223 5.09 -2.80 3.27
N GLY A 224 4.18 -3.58 3.85
CA GLY A 224 4.47 -4.97 4.25
C GLY A 224 4.96 -5.83 3.08
N LEU A 225 4.33 -5.71 1.91
CA LEU A 225 4.76 -6.42 0.70
C LEU A 225 6.13 -5.97 0.21
N LEU A 226 6.43 -4.66 0.22
CA LEU A 226 7.74 -4.14 -0.14
C LEU A 226 8.84 -4.70 0.78
N PHE A 227 8.57 -4.81 2.08
CA PHE A 227 9.50 -5.47 3.01
C PHE A 227 9.72 -6.94 2.68
N THR A 228 8.68 -7.67 2.30
CA THR A 228 8.81 -9.07 1.85
C THR A 228 9.59 -9.18 0.53
N GLY A 229 9.28 -8.36 -0.46
CA GLY A 229 9.88 -8.43 -1.79
C GLY A 229 11.32 -7.90 -1.84
N LEU A 230 11.66 -6.94 -0.98
CA LEU A 230 12.96 -6.28 -0.92
C LEU A 230 13.75 -6.66 0.35
N SER A 231 13.39 -7.76 1.03
CA SER A 231 14.01 -8.16 2.31
C SER A 231 15.54 -8.11 2.29
N PRO A 232 16.26 -8.67 1.29
CA PRO A 232 17.72 -8.56 1.28
C PRO A 232 18.17 -7.10 1.21
N SER A 233 17.66 -6.31 0.27
CA SER A 233 18.09 -4.91 0.12
C SER A 233 17.79 -4.07 1.36
N LEU A 234 16.61 -4.21 1.96
CA LEU A 234 16.17 -3.39 3.10
C LEU A 234 16.84 -3.80 4.42
N TYR A 235 17.00 -5.09 4.71
CA TYR A 235 17.62 -5.54 5.96
C TYR A 235 19.16 -5.52 5.94
N HIS A 236 19.77 -5.31 4.78
CA HIS A 236 21.21 -5.02 4.69
C HIS A 236 21.53 -3.53 4.88
N LEU A 237 20.51 -2.66 4.94
CA LEU A 237 20.74 -1.25 5.31
C LEU A 237 21.30 -1.18 6.73
N PRO A 238 22.17 -0.19 7.02
CA PRO A 238 22.57 0.12 8.39
C PRO A 238 21.35 0.32 9.29
N THR A 239 21.41 -0.16 10.53
CA THR A 239 20.28 -0.12 11.47
C THR A 239 19.68 1.28 11.61
N ASP A 240 20.52 2.31 11.66
CA ASP A 240 20.06 3.71 11.76
C ASP A 240 19.25 4.14 10.52
N GLN A 241 19.66 3.72 9.32
CA GLN A 241 18.95 4.07 8.09
C GLN A 241 17.60 3.36 7.99
N LEU A 242 17.57 2.07 8.36
CA LEU A 242 16.33 1.30 8.38
C LEU A 242 15.36 1.84 9.44
N ALA A 243 15.87 2.16 10.64
CA ALA A 243 15.09 2.77 11.70
C ALA A 243 14.53 4.13 11.28
N MET A 244 15.33 4.97 10.62
CA MET A 244 14.88 6.25 10.07
C MET A 244 13.80 6.08 9.02
N LEU A 245 13.96 5.12 8.09
CA LEU A 245 12.96 4.82 7.06
C LEU A 245 11.63 4.34 7.65
N LEU A 246 11.66 3.51 8.69
CA LEU A 246 10.46 3.06 9.41
C LEU A 246 9.83 4.20 10.22
N HIS A 247 10.63 4.91 11.02
CA HIS A 247 10.17 5.96 11.93
C HIS A 247 9.62 7.18 11.19
N GLN A 248 10.34 7.66 10.18
CA GLN A 248 9.92 8.81 9.38
C GLN A 248 8.92 8.44 8.27
N GLY A 249 8.79 7.16 7.96
CA GLY A 249 7.89 6.64 6.95
C GLY A 249 6.57 6.14 7.54
N CYS A 250 6.47 4.82 7.76
CA CYS A 250 5.20 4.19 8.14
C CYS A 250 4.80 4.35 9.60
N CYS A 251 5.72 4.73 10.49
CA CYS A 251 5.46 4.96 11.91
C CYS A 251 5.35 6.45 12.26
N ALA A 252 5.37 7.35 11.28
CA ALA A 252 5.20 8.78 11.56
C ALA A 252 3.86 9.03 12.27
N ALA A 253 3.87 9.90 13.29
CA ALA A 253 2.68 10.28 14.08
C ALA A 253 1.85 9.10 14.63
N PHE A 254 2.47 7.94 14.87
CA PHE A 254 1.73 6.74 15.30
C PHE A 254 0.98 6.92 16.63
N GLU A 255 1.48 7.80 17.50
CA GLU A 255 0.89 8.15 18.80
C GLU A 255 -0.50 8.80 18.68
N HIS A 256 -0.80 9.37 17.51
CA HIS A 256 -2.09 10.01 17.22
C HIS A 256 -3.03 9.13 16.38
N LEU A 257 -2.57 7.95 15.93
CA LEU A 257 -3.40 7.04 15.15
C LEU A 257 -4.51 6.44 16.03
N PRO A 258 -5.75 6.32 15.51
CA PRO A 258 -6.81 5.63 16.22
C PRO A 258 -6.54 4.12 16.28
N ASP A 259 -7.05 3.44 17.31
CA ASP A 259 -6.77 2.04 17.61
C ASP A 259 -6.91 1.08 16.42
N LEU A 260 -7.94 1.27 15.58
CA LEU A 260 -8.13 0.42 14.39
C LEU A 260 -7.01 0.58 13.37
N LYS A 261 -6.52 1.80 13.16
CA LYS A 261 -5.40 2.08 12.26
C LYS A 261 -4.07 1.64 12.85
N LEU A 262 -3.92 1.83 14.16
CA LEU A 262 -2.77 1.30 14.89
C LEU A 262 -2.71 -0.23 14.81
N ASN A 263 -3.84 -0.93 14.90
CA ASN A 263 -3.90 -2.38 14.73
C ASN A 263 -3.38 -2.81 13.35
N SER A 264 -3.79 -2.13 12.29
CA SER A 264 -3.28 -2.39 10.93
C SER A 264 -1.77 -2.16 10.84
N LEU A 265 -1.25 -1.07 11.40
CA LEU A 265 0.19 -0.80 11.46
C LEU A 265 0.94 -1.90 12.24
N LEU A 266 0.44 -2.31 13.41
CA LEU A 266 1.04 -3.34 14.25
C LEU A 266 1.11 -4.69 13.53
N ARG A 267 0.08 -5.08 12.77
CA ARG A 267 0.11 -6.30 11.95
C ARG A 267 1.26 -6.29 10.95
N ILE A 268 1.53 -5.14 10.33
CA ILE A 268 2.62 -4.99 9.36
C ILE A 268 3.98 -4.98 10.05
N LEU A 269 4.12 -4.25 11.16
CA LEU A 269 5.35 -4.26 11.95
C LEU A 269 5.68 -5.65 12.49
N PHE A 270 4.68 -6.43 12.86
CA PHE A 270 4.85 -7.83 13.24
C PHE A 270 5.38 -8.68 12.07
N ILE A 271 4.82 -8.51 10.86
CA ILE A 271 5.31 -9.18 9.64
C ILE A 271 6.78 -8.78 9.37
N ILE A 272 7.10 -7.49 9.43
CA ILE A 272 8.47 -6.97 9.23
C ILE A 272 9.43 -7.60 10.25
N THR A 273 9.05 -7.59 11.52
CA THR A 273 9.91 -8.12 12.60
C THR A 273 10.11 -9.62 12.49
N LEU A 274 9.06 -10.38 12.14
CA LEU A 274 9.17 -11.81 11.88
C LEU A 274 10.10 -12.11 10.71
N LEU A 275 9.98 -11.39 9.59
CA LEU A 275 10.86 -11.56 8.44
C LEU A 275 12.33 -11.29 8.79
N TRP A 276 12.59 -10.24 9.58
CA TRP A 276 13.93 -9.97 10.11
C TRP A 276 14.44 -11.15 10.94
N ALA A 277 13.63 -11.66 11.88
CA ALA A 277 14.02 -12.79 12.72
C ALA A 277 14.34 -14.06 11.90
N PHE A 278 13.55 -14.38 10.87
CA PHE A 278 13.83 -15.53 9.99
C PHE A 278 15.11 -15.37 9.15
N GLN A 279 15.45 -14.14 8.75
CA GLN A 279 16.65 -13.89 7.95
C GLN A 279 17.95 -14.04 8.77
N PHE A 280 17.92 -13.68 10.06
CA PHE A 280 19.09 -13.76 10.93
C PHE A 280 19.14 -15.03 11.80
N TYR A 281 18.01 -15.69 12.06
CA TYR A 281 17.90 -16.91 12.88
C TYR A 281 17.07 -18.01 12.19
N PRO A 282 17.51 -18.53 11.03
CA PRO A 282 16.72 -19.49 10.23
C PRO A 282 16.51 -20.86 10.89
N VAL A 283 17.27 -21.24 11.92
CA VAL A 283 17.30 -22.62 12.44
C VAL A 283 16.46 -22.82 13.72
N ASP A 284 16.23 -21.77 14.53
CA ASP A 284 15.66 -21.97 15.87
C ASP A 284 14.15 -21.74 15.97
N ILE A 285 13.53 -20.97 15.06
CA ILE A 285 12.10 -20.64 15.15
C ILE A 285 11.21 -21.72 14.52
N ALA A 286 11.72 -22.47 13.54
CA ALA A 286 10.97 -23.53 12.86
C ALA A 286 10.60 -24.72 13.78
N TYR A 287 11.22 -24.84 14.95
CA TYR A 287 10.91 -25.88 15.93
C TYR A 287 9.76 -25.52 16.90
N TYR A 288 9.29 -24.27 16.89
CA TYR A 288 8.30 -23.76 17.84
C TYR A 288 6.95 -23.33 17.21
N LEU A 289 6.76 -23.58 15.90
CA LEU A 289 5.50 -23.39 15.16
C LEU A 289 5.01 -24.71 14.57
#